data_AF-A2FUK7-F1
#
_entry.id   AF-A2FUK7-F1
#
_cell.length_a   1.000
_cell.length_b   1.000
_cell.length_c   1.000
_cell.angle_alpha   90.00
_cell.angle_beta   90.00
_cell.angle_gamma   90.00
#
_symmetry.space_group_name_H-M   'P 1'
#
loop_
_entity.id
_entity.type
_entity.pdbx_description
1 polymer ?
#
loop_
_entity_poly.entity_id
_entity_poly.type
_entity_poly.pdbx_seq_one_letter_code
_entity_poly.pdbx_strand_id
1 'polypeptide(L)'
;MESQIPETVSQINDSPNSPTSTSAIRNQASIQQENVELKVRVANLESRLTTVLSDASLSDSKIQDLINGFRTIDDLTSQVSRLKSQLEEANNLVNNQKQDISEYQTQADEFRKKIADLSSKLAIEQNKNSSSSDENIQAIQNMKLENSKLKREISALESNNAELSIENMNLKSQLKDGENDRKRYETEINQLKSSNTDLRNKLNVLQTTNNQLQAEIDELRSKASKDDSAKIAQQLELQNKNYISAFKSVYNRTKNFKQQFKSFNTSVDTKFSSVLQSQNNLISQRIEKLKKYTNDIKSLNANTITRLVTLIANAAKLDQESVPKTEYLMTHPEAITEFESHVQTALSINENKIQTEISQLQRQLKKSLNRPSVISPEVANLVQQMQERVQQMTDRVESEHHAFINAIESTI
;
A
#
# COMPACT_ATOMS: atom_id res chain seq x y z
N MET A 1 -28.76 -131.34 44.15
CA MET A 1 -27.41 -130.97 44.62
C MET A 1 -27.57 -130.12 45.87
N GLU A 2 -27.83 -130.73 47.04
CA GLU A 2 -26.94 -131.63 47.83
C GLU A 2 -25.79 -130.82 48.47
N SER A 3 -25.38 -131.03 49.74
CA SER A 3 -25.72 -132.11 50.67
C SER A 3 -25.57 -131.70 52.16
N GLN A 4 -26.36 -132.36 53.03
CA GLN A 4 -26.01 -133.11 54.28
C GLN A 4 -24.90 -132.55 55.22
N ILE A 5 -25.11 -132.36 56.55
CA ILE A 5 -25.25 -133.35 57.67
C ILE A 5 -23.92 -134.10 57.92
N PRO A 6 -23.45 -134.43 59.17
CA PRO A 6 -24.10 -134.52 60.51
C PRO A 6 -23.46 -133.61 61.61
N GLU A 7 -23.91 -133.44 62.86
CA GLU A 7 -24.69 -134.22 63.87
C GLU A 7 -23.85 -135.08 64.87
N THR A 8 -24.27 -135.14 66.15
CA THR A 8 -24.00 -136.15 67.24
C THR A 8 -22.91 -135.95 68.33
N VAL A 9 -22.98 -136.47 69.59
CA VAL A 9 -24.08 -136.86 70.56
C VAL A 9 -23.51 -137.04 72.01
N SER A 10 -24.24 -136.58 73.05
CA SER A 10 -24.40 -137.05 74.47
C SER A 10 -23.30 -137.52 75.46
N GLN A 11 -23.35 -136.98 76.71
CA GLN A 11 -23.96 -137.53 77.97
C GLN A 11 -23.56 -138.93 78.58
N ILE A 12 -23.56 -139.03 79.95
CA ILE A 12 -23.94 -140.17 80.88
C ILE A 12 -22.90 -140.68 81.95
N ASN A 13 -23.25 -140.42 83.23
CA ASN A 13 -23.25 -141.17 84.55
C ASN A 13 -22.17 -142.11 85.19
N ASP A 14 -21.98 -141.87 86.52
CA ASP A 14 -22.00 -142.73 87.76
C ASP A 14 -20.99 -143.84 88.22
N SER A 15 -20.44 -143.62 89.45
CA SER A 15 -20.13 -144.56 90.59
C SER A 15 -19.10 -145.72 90.48
N PRO A 16 -18.62 -146.39 91.59
CA PRO A 16 -18.52 -146.02 93.03
C PRO A 16 -17.18 -146.40 93.78
N ASN A 17 -17.04 -146.01 95.06
CA ASN A 17 -16.23 -146.58 96.20
C ASN A 17 -14.67 -146.76 96.19
N SER A 18 -13.99 -146.04 97.12
CA SER A 18 -12.84 -146.35 98.05
C SER A 18 -11.63 -147.28 97.68
N PRO A 19 -10.48 -147.31 98.43
CA PRO A 19 -9.93 -146.43 99.49
C PRO A 19 -8.44 -145.97 99.31
N THR A 20 -7.99 -145.05 100.19
CA THR A 20 -6.60 -144.68 100.61
C THR A 20 -5.32 -145.20 99.90
N SER A 21 -4.39 -144.28 99.55
CA SER A 21 -3.01 -144.21 100.12
C SER A 21 -2.15 -143.03 99.59
N THR A 22 -1.07 -142.68 100.30
CA THR A 22 -0.49 -141.31 100.32
C THR A 22 0.83 -141.15 99.53
N SER A 23 0.78 -140.62 98.29
CA SER A 23 2.01 -140.18 97.58
C SER A 23 1.84 -139.05 96.53
N ALA A 24 0.62 -138.71 96.12
CA ALA A 24 0.36 -137.86 94.94
C ALA A 24 0.63 -136.33 95.11
N ILE A 25 0.91 -135.84 96.32
CA ILE A 25 0.84 -134.40 96.66
C ILE A 25 1.95 -133.55 95.99
N ARG A 26 3.07 -134.13 95.54
CA ARG A 26 4.24 -133.35 95.10
C ARG A 26 4.21 -132.83 93.65
N ASN A 27 3.53 -133.53 92.74
CA ASN A 27 3.55 -133.15 91.30
C ASN A 27 2.53 -132.07 90.93
N GLN A 28 1.48 -131.87 91.74
CA GLN A 28 0.37 -130.97 91.39
C GLN A 28 0.72 -129.48 91.57
N ALA A 29 1.70 -129.15 92.42
CA ALA A 29 2.14 -127.77 92.64
C ALA A 29 2.92 -127.19 91.44
N SER A 30 3.76 -127.99 90.78
CA SER A 30 4.58 -127.54 89.64
C SER A 30 3.72 -127.10 88.45
N ILE A 31 2.66 -127.86 88.16
CA ILE A 31 1.73 -127.60 87.04
C ILE A 31 0.89 -126.34 87.29
N GLN A 32 0.62 -125.99 88.56
CA GLN A 32 -0.06 -124.73 88.89
C GLN A 32 0.85 -123.52 88.72
N GLN A 33 2.14 -123.62 89.06
CA GLN A 33 3.10 -122.52 88.92
C GLN A 33 3.35 -122.16 87.45
N GLU A 34 3.53 -123.17 86.59
CA GLU A 34 3.70 -122.98 85.13
C GLU A 34 2.47 -122.33 84.47
N ASN A 35 1.26 -122.68 84.92
CA ASN A 35 0.02 -122.02 84.48
C ASN A 35 -0.06 -120.53 84.87
N VAL A 36 0.54 -120.12 86.00
CA VAL A 36 0.59 -118.70 86.40
C VAL A 36 1.56 -117.93 85.51
N GLU A 37 2.75 -118.48 85.22
CA GLU A 37 3.70 -117.85 84.29
C GLU A 37 3.12 -117.71 82.88
N LEU A 38 2.44 -118.73 82.35
CA LEU A 38 1.78 -118.65 81.05
C LEU A 38 0.71 -117.55 81.01
N LYS A 39 -0.10 -117.39 82.07
CA LYS A 39 -1.09 -116.30 82.16
C LYS A 39 -0.44 -114.91 82.16
N VAL A 40 0.65 -114.72 82.91
CA VAL A 40 1.40 -113.45 82.91
C VAL A 40 1.98 -113.17 81.52
N ARG A 41 2.48 -114.19 80.83
CA ARG A 41 3.06 -114.07 79.49
C ARG A 41 2.00 -113.76 78.43
N VAL A 42 0.81 -114.36 78.52
CA VAL A 42 -0.35 -114.03 77.67
C VAL A 42 -0.79 -112.58 77.89
N ALA A 43 -0.99 -112.16 79.15
CA ALA A 43 -1.38 -110.77 79.45
C ALA A 43 -0.34 -109.73 78.96
N ASN A 44 0.95 -110.06 79.01
CA ASN A 44 2.01 -109.22 78.44
C ASN A 44 1.94 -109.15 76.90
N LEU A 45 1.69 -110.28 76.24
CA LEU A 45 1.51 -110.33 74.78
C LEU A 45 0.23 -109.62 74.32
N GLU A 46 -0.87 -109.74 75.06
CA GLU A 46 -2.13 -109.01 74.81
C GLU A 46 -1.95 -107.50 74.98
N SER A 47 -1.26 -107.06 76.03
CA SER A 47 -0.92 -105.65 76.23
C SER A 47 -0.05 -105.12 75.09
N ARG A 48 1.00 -105.84 74.70
CA ARG A 48 1.85 -105.47 73.56
C ARG A 48 1.10 -105.48 72.23
N LEU A 49 0.21 -106.44 72.00
CA LEU A 49 -0.65 -106.49 70.82
C LEU A 49 -1.59 -105.28 70.78
N THR A 50 -2.13 -104.87 71.94
CA THR A 50 -2.99 -103.68 72.06
C THR A 50 -2.19 -102.39 71.76
N THR A 51 -0.96 -102.26 72.27
CA THR A 51 -0.08 -101.13 71.94
C THR A 51 0.26 -101.10 70.44
N VAL A 52 0.67 -102.24 69.86
CA VAL A 52 1.00 -102.33 68.43
C VAL A 52 -0.21 -102.07 67.55
N LEU A 53 -1.41 -102.53 67.92
CA LEU A 53 -2.64 -102.21 67.20
C LEU A 53 -3.00 -100.72 67.32
N SER A 54 -2.75 -100.09 68.47
CA SER A 54 -2.95 -98.65 68.65
C SER A 54 -1.97 -97.81 67.82
N ASP A 55 -0.68 -98.19 67.79
CA ASP A 55 0.35 -97.47 67.02
C ASP A 55 0.25 -97.72 65.51
N ALA A 56 -0.17 -98.92 65.09
CA ALA A 56 -0.44 -99.26 63.69
C ALA A 56 -1.79 -98.71 63.21
N SER A 57 -2.73 -98.40 64.11
CA SER A 57 -3.93 -97.67 63.75
C SER A 57 -3.58 -96.22 63.42
N LEU A 58 -3.64 -95.86 62.13
CA LEU A 58 -3.79 -94.46 61.76
C LEU A 58 -5.10 -93.96 62.38
N SER A 59 -5.00 -93.05 63.34
CA SER A 59 -6.18 -92.39 63.90
C SER A 59 -6.93 -91.66 62.79
N ASP A 60 -8.26 -91.79 62.76
CA ASP A 60 -9.10 -91.17 61.72
C ASP A 60 -8.82 -89.67 61.55
N SER A 61 -8.44 -88.97 62.63
CA SER A 61 -7.98 -87.59 62.60
C SER A 61 -6.83 -87.33 61.61
N LYS A 62 -5.79 -88.16 61.60
CA LYS A 62 -4.64 -88.01 60.68
C LYS A 62 -5.05 -88.28 59.22
N ILE A 63 -6.00 -89.19 59.02
CA ILE A 63 -6.57 -89.48 57.70
C ILE A 63 -7.39 -88.27 57.22
N GLN A 64 -8.20 -87.66 58.10
CA GLN A 64 -8.97 -86.46 57.77
C GLN A 64 -8.08 -85.23 57.52
N ASP A 65 -7.03 -85.02 58.31
CA ASP A 65 -6.05 -83.94 58.09
C ASP A 65 -5.37 -84.09 56.72
N LEU A 66 -5.02 -85.32 56.33
CA LEU A 66 -4.44 -85.62 55.01
C LEU A 66 -5.46 -85.39 53.88
N ILE A 67 -6.71 -85.80 54.03
CA ILE A 67 -7.80 -85.55 53.07
C ILE A 67 -8.04 -84.03 52.90
N ASN A 68 -8.03 -83.27 54.00
CA ASN A 68 -8.17 -81.82 53.97
C ASN A 68 -6.95 -81.15 53.30
N GLY A 69 -5.74 -81.65 53.57
CA GLY A 69 -4.52 -81.23 52.87
C GLY A 69 -4.60 -81.44 51.35
N PHE A 70 -5.07 -82.60 50.90
CA PHE A 70 -5.31 -82.85 49.47
C PHE A 70 -6.35 -81.88 48.87
N ARG A 71 -7.46 -81.60 49.56
CA ARG A 71 -8.44 -80.60 49.12
C ARG A 71 -7.85 -79.19 48.99
N THR A 72 -6.97 -78.79 49.92
CA THR A 72 -6.25 -77.52 49.82
C THR A 72 -5.28 -77.50 48.63
N ILE A 73 -4.62 -78.62 48.33
CA ILE A 73 -3.76 -78.76 47.14
C ILE A 73 -4.58 -78.64 45.85
N ASP A 74 -5.78 -79.24 45.78
CA ASP A 74 -6.66 -79.15 44.61
C ASP A 74 -7.17 -77.71 44.37
N ASP A 75 -7.55 -77.00 45.43
CA ASP A 75 -7.96 -75.59 45.33
C ASP A 75 -6.78 -74.68 44.92
N LEU A 76 -5.61 -74.84 45.55
CA LEU A 76 -4.40 -74.11 45.15
C LEU A 76 -3.99 -74.41 43.71
N THR A 77 -4.11 -75.65 43.24
CA THR A 77 -3.86 -76.04 41.84
C THR A 77 -4.85 -75.36 40.89
N SER A 78 -6.11 -75.22 41.30
CA SER A 78 -7.15 -74.48 40.58
C SER A 78 -6.86 -72.97 40.54
N GLN A 79 -6.40 -72.38 41.65
CA GLN A 79 -5.98 -70.97 41.72
C GLN A 79 -4.76 -70.70 40.82
N VAL A 80 -3.72 -71.54 40.88
CA VAL A 80 -2.52 -71.44 40.03
C VAL A 80 -2.90 -71.53 38.55
N SER A 81 -3.85 -72.40 38.18
CA SER A 81 -4.33 -72.53 36.81
C SER A 81 -5.07 -71.26 36.33
N ARG A 82 -5.91 -70.67 37.18
CA ARG A 82 -6.57 -69.37 36.89
C ARG A 82 -5.57 -68.23 36.76
N LEU A 83 -4.61 -68.12 37.67
CA LEU A 83 -3.56 -67.09 37.64
C LEU A 83 -2.66 -67.20 36.40
N LYS A 84 -2.33 -68.43 35.97
CA LYS A 84 -1.63 -68.63 34.69
C LYS A 84 -2.44 -68.13 33.49
N SER A 85 -3.74 -68.42 33.46
CA SER A 85 -4.62 -67.93 32.39
C SER A 85 -4.70 -66.40 32.37
N GLN A 86 -4.81 -65.75 33.54
CA GLN A 86 -4.84 -64.30 33.66
C GLN A 86 -3.51 -63.64 33.28
N LEU A 87 -2.38 -64.27 33.64
CA LEU A 87 -1.05 -63.79 33.25
C LEU A 87 -0.85 -63.87 31.73
N GLU A 88 -1.34 -64.94 31.09
CA GLU A 88 -1.29 -65.10 29.64
C GLU A 88 -2.19 -64.08 28.93
N GLU A 89 -3.41 -63.85 29.42
CA GLU A 89 -4.30 -62.79 28.91
C GLU A 89 -3.66 -61.38 29.05
N ALA A 90 -3.05 -61.09 30.19
CA ALA A 90 -2.34 -59.83 30.42
C ALA A 90 -1.10 -59.67 29.51
N ASN A 91 -0.32 -60.74 29.29
CA ASN A 91 0.81 -60.73 28.37
C ASN A 91 0.37 -60.44 26.92
N ASN A 92 -0.72 -61.07 26.48
CA ASN A 92 -1.28 -60.83 25.14
C ASN A 92 -1.79 -59.39 25.00
N LEU A 93 -2.46 -58.85 26.01
CA LEU A 93 -2.90 -57.45 26.03
C LEU A 93 -1.72 -56.46 26.00
N VAL A 94 -0.65 -56.73 26.76
CA VAL A 94 0.60 -55.93 26.72
C VAL A 94 1.29 -56.00 25.36
N ASN A 95 1.28 -57.16 24.70
CA ASN A 95 1.89 -57.31 23.37
C ASN A 95 1.09 -56.54 22.30
N ASN A 96 -0.25 -56.59 22.34
CA ASN A 96 -1.10 -55.79 21.46
C ASN A 96 -0.87 -54.28 21.69
N GLN A 97 -0.84 -53.83 22.94
CA GLN A 97 -0.56 -52.42 23.27
C GLN A 97 0.83 -51.96 22.78
N LYS A 98 1.85 -52.82 22.81
CA LYS A 98 3.17 -52.50 22.22
C LYS A 98 3.10 -52.33 20.70
N GLN A 99 2.28 -53.13 20.03
CA GLN A 99 2.04 -52.99 18.59
C GLN A 99 1.34 -51.65 18.29
N ASP A 100 0.24 -51.35 18.99
CA ASP A 100 -0.51 -50.08 18.85
C ASP A 100 0.42 -48.86 19.05
N ILE A 101 1.29 -48.89 20.06
CA ILE A 101 2.27 -47.82 20.33
C ILE A 101 3.25 -47.67 19.14
N SER A 102 3.73 -48.77 18.55
CA SER A 102 4.63 -48.75 17.39
C SER A 102 3.93 -48.17 16.14
N GLU A 103 2.65 -48.49 15.94
CA GLU A 103 1.84 -47.95 14.85
C GLU A 103 1.59 -46.44 15.02
N TYR A 104 1.21 -46.00 16.23
CA TYR A 104 1.03 -44.58 16.54
C TYR A 104 2.33 -43.76 16.45
N GLN A 105 3.48 -44.32 16.84
CA GLN A 105 4.79 -43.68 16.65
C GLN A 105 5.08 -43.47 15.16
N THR A 106 4.81 -44.48 14.32
CA THR A 106 4.98 -44.39 12.86
C THR A 106 4.10 -43.30 12.25
N GLN A 107 2.83 -43.22 12.65
CA GLN A 107 1.90 -42.17 12.22
C GLN A 107 2.35 -40.76 12.67
N ALA A 108 2.82 -40.62 13.91
CA ALA A 108 3.31 -39.35 14.44
C ALA A 108 4.52 -38.82 13.64
N ASP A 109 5.44 -39.70 13.23
CA ASP A 109 6.58 -39.32 12.39
C ASP A 109 6.18 -38.98 10.94
N GLU A 110 5.14 -39.62 10.40
CA GLU A 110 4.57 -39.22 9.11
C GLU A 110 3.91 -37.83 9.18
N PHE A 111 3.15 -37.55 10.24
CA PHE A 111 2.57 -36.22 10.46
C PHE A 111 3.64 -35.14 10.68
N ARG A 112 4.72 -35.43 11.43
CA ARG A 112 5.88 -34.53 11.56
C ARG A 112 6.51 -34.19 10.21
N LYS A 113 6.69 -35.18 9.32
CA LYS A 113 7.19 -34.95 7.95
C LYS A 113 6.24 -34.07 7.12
N LYS A 114 4.93 -34.30 7.19
CA LYS A 114 3.92 -33.46 6.50
C LYS A 114 3.92 -32.03 7.02
N ILE A 115 4.04 -31.82 8.34
CA ILE A 115 4.15 -30.49 8.94
C ILE A 115 5.39 -29.77 8.42
N ALA A 116 6.56 -30.43 8.40
CA ALA A 116 7.80 -29.83 7.91
C ALA A 116 7.73 -29.41 6.43
N ASP A 117 7.16 -30.26 5.56
CA ASP A 117 6.96 -29.95 4.14
C ASP A 117 5.98 -28.77 3.93
N LEU A 118 4.85 -28.75 4.65
CA LEU A 118 3.89 -27.64 4.59
C LEU A 118 4.48 -26.33 5.13
N SER A 119 5.26 -26.36 6.22
CA SER A 119 5.95 -25.17 6.73
C SER A 119 6.98 -24.63 5.74
N SER A 120 7.71 -25.51 5.05
CA SER A 120 8.66 -25.12 3.99
C SER A 120 7.93 -24.44 2.83
N LYS A 121 6.83 -25.02 2.35
CA LYS A 121 5.99 -24.43 1.28
C LYS A 121 5.41 -23.08 1.67
N LEU A 122 4.92 -22.93 2.91
CA LEU A 122 4.39 -21.67 3.43
C LEU A 122 5.46 -20.56 3.44
N ALA A 123 6.68 -20.87 3.89
CA ALA A 123 7.79 -19.92 3.91
C ALA A 123 8.19 -19.48 2.49
N ILE A 124 8.15 -20.39 1.51
CA ILE A 124 8.41 -20.09 0.10
C ILE A 124 7.33 -19.16 -0.48
N GLU A 125 6.04 -19.41 -0.21
CA GLU A 125 4.96 -18.51 -0.66
C GLU A 125 4.99 -17.14 0.02
N GLN A 126 5.28 -17.07 1.33
CA GLN A 126 5.41 -15.81 2.06
C GLN A 126 6.51 -14.94 1.47
N ASN A 127 7.70 -15.50 1.21
CA ASN A 127 8.81 -14.78 0.56
C ASN A 127 8.47 -14.31 -0.86
N LYS A 128 7.67 -15.09 -1.61
CA LYS A 128 7.26 -14.78 -2.98
C LYS A 128 6.20 -13.67 -3.05
N ASN A 129 5.30 -13.61 -2.08
CA ASN A 129 4.30 -12.54 -1.97
C ASN A 129 4.91 -11.21 -1.49
N SER A 130 5.91 -11.23 -0.61
CA SER A 130 6.60 -10.00 -0.20
C SER A 130 7.40 -9.38 -1.35
N SER A 131 8.23 -10.15 -2.05
CA SER A 131 9.07 -9.58 -3.12
C SER A 131 8.25 -9.05 -4.30
N SER A 132 7.21 -9.79 -4.71
CA SER A 132 6.33 -9.36 -5.81
C SER A 132 5.42 -8.19 -5.45
N SER A 133 5.08 -7.98 -4.16
CA SER A 133 4.35 -6.79 -3.73
C SER A 133 5.19 -5.52 -3.90
N ASP A 134 6.44 -5.54 -3.44
CA ASP A 134 7.31 -4.36 -3.47
C ASP A 134 7.71 -3.95 -4.90
N GLU A 135 8.03 -4.92 -5.77
CA GLU A 135 8.29 -4.66 -7.20
C GLU A 135 7.07 -4.04 -7.90
N ASN A 136 5.86 -4.55 -7.62
CA ASN A 136 4.62 -3.99 -8.18
C ASN A 136 4.32 -2.59 -7.63
N ILE A 137 4.57 -2.33 -6.34
CA ILE A 137 4.41 -0.99 -5.75
C ILE A 137 5.38 0.01 -6.39
N GLN A 138 6.65 -0.35 -6.57
CA GLN A 138 7.63 0.49 -7.26
C GLN A 138 7.25 0.72 -8.73
N ALA A 139 6.80 -0.30 -9.44
CA ALA A 139 6.31 -0.16 -10.82
C ALA A 139 5.11 0.79 -10.90
N ILE A 140 4.16 0.71 -9.96
CA ILE A 140 3.00 1.61 -9.88
C ILE A 140 3.44 3.06 -9.56
N GLN A 141 4.40 3.25 -8.66
CA GLN A 141 4.96 4.58 -8.36
C GLN A 141 5.65 5.19 -9.59
N ASN A 142 6.49 4.41 -10.29
CA ASN A 142 7.14 4.83 -11.52
C ASN A 142 6.13 5.18 -12.62
N MET A 143 5.09 4.35 -12.83
CA MET A 143 4.01 4.63 -13.79
C MET A 143 3.19 5.88 -13.42
N LYS A 144 2.99 6.17 -12.12
CA LYS A 144 2.34 7.41 -11.65
C LYS A 144 3.22 8.64 -11.91
N LEU A 145 4.53 8.54 -11.66
CA LEU A 145 5.48 9.62 -11.93
C LEU A 145 5.52 9.93 -13.43
N GLU A 146 5.58 8.90 -14.28
CA GLU A 146 5.61 9.05 -15.73
C GLU A 146 4.30 9.63 -16.28
N ASN A 147 3.13 9.17 -15.80
CA ASN A 147 1.85 9.83 -16.08
C ASN A 147 1.85 11.33 -15.72
N SER A 148 2.52 11.68 -14.63
CA SER A 148 2.60 13.07 -14.15
C SER A 148 3.60 13.92 -14.93
N LYS A 149 4.56 13.31 -15.64
CA LYS A 149 5.38 13.99 -16.66
C LYS A 149 4.58 14.18 -17.95
N LEU A 150 4.00 13.10 -18.48
CA LEU A 150 3.21 13.12 -19.73
C LEU A 150 2.06 14.12 -19.67
N LYS A 151 1.36 14.24 -18.54
CA LYS A 151 0.32 15.28 -18.34
C LYS A 151 0.88 16.71 -18.46
N ARG A 152 2.06 16.98 -17.89
CA ARG A 152 2.71 18.30 -17.99
C ARG A 152 3.17 18.59 -19.41
N GLU A 153 3.70 17.58 -20.12
CA GLU A 153 4.08 17.70 -21.52
C GLU A 153 2.87 17.96 -22.43
N ILE A 154 1.76 17.25 -22.23
CA ILE A 154 0.49 17.49 -22.94
C ILE A 154 0.02 18.94 -22.73
N SER A 155 -0.03 19.44 -21.48
CA SER A 155 -0.44 20.83 -21.23
C SER A 155 0.50 21.87 -21.82
N ALA A 156 1.81 21.59 -21.90
CA ALA A 156 2.77 22.46 -22.59
C ALA A 156 2.54 22.47 -24.12
N LEU A 157 2.28 21.30 -24.72
CA LEU A 157 1.96 21.16 -26.14
C LEU A 157 0.61 21.83 -26.49
N GLU A 158 -0.39 21.75 -25.61
CA GLU A 158 -1.67 22.46 -25.75
C GLU A 158 -1.47 23.98 -25.72
N SER A 159 -0.64 24.50 -24.81
CA SER A 159 -0.28 25.93 -24.76
C SER A 159 0.42 26.38 -26.05
N ASN A 160 1.45 25.65 -26.49
CA ASN A 160 2.18 25.96 -27.73
C ASN A 160 1.26 25.92 -28.96
N ASN A 161 0.33 24.96 -29.04
CA ASN A 161 -0.66 24.91 -30.12
C ASN A 161 -1.63 26.10 -30.10
N ALA A 162 -2.02 26.58 -28.90
CA ALA A 162 -2.85 27.78 -28.79
C ALA A 162 -2.10 29.04 -29.28
N GLU A 163 -0.83 29.19 -28.91
CA GLU A 163 0.03 30.29 -29.38
C GLU A 163 0.23 30.26 -30.90
N LEU A 164 0.59 29.09 -31.47
CA LEU A 164 0.74 28.90 -32.91
C LEU A 164 -0.58 29.17 -33.67
N SER A 165 -1.73 28.83 -33.08
CA SER A 165 -3.05 29.15 -33.66
C SER A 165 -3.31 30.66 -33.71
N ILE A 166 -2.96 31.39 -32.64
CA ILE A 166 -3.05 32.85 -32.58
C ILE A 166 -2.10 33.50 -33.61
N GLU A 167 -0.86 33.03 -33.72
CA GLU A 167 0.09 33.51 -34.72
C GLU A 167 -0.42 33.26 -36.14
N ASN A 168 -0.96 32.07 -36.44
CA ASN A 168 -1.52 31.73 -37.74
C ASN A 168 -2.72 32.64 -38.11
N MET A 169 -3.58 32.98 -37.14
CA MET A 169 -4.66 33.95 -37.33
C MET A 169 -4.12 35.37 -37.63
N ASN A 170 -3.08 35.81 -36.91
CA ASN A 170 -2.44 37.10 -37.14
C ASN A 170 -1.79 37.18 -38.54
N LEU A 171 -1.03 36.16 -38.95
CA LEU A 171 -0.41 36.06 -40.27
C LEU A 171 -1.45 36.06 -41.40
N LYS A 172 -2.58 35.35 -41.22
CA LYS A 172 -3.72 35.39 -42.17
C LYS A 172 -4.34 36.77 -42.29
N SER A 173 -4.43 37.55 -41.20
CA SER A 173 -4.91 38.94 -41.26
C SER A 173 -3.94 39.81 -42.06
N GLN A 174 -2.64 39.76 -41.73
CA GLN A 174 -1.61 40.54 -42.42
C GLN A 174 -1.53 40.22 -43.92
N LEU A 175 -1.66 38.95 -44.30
CA LEU A 175 -1.69 38.53 -45.70
C LEU A 175 -2.91 39.13 -46.43
N LYS A 176 -4.09 39.11 -45.81
CA LYS A 176 -5.31 39.71 -46.37
C LYS A 176 -5.20 41.23 -46.53
N ASP A 177 -4.56 41.92 -45.58
CA ASP A 177 -4.33 43.35 -45.67
C ASP A 177 -3.33 43.68 -46.79
N GLY A 178 -2.24 42.91 -46.91
CA GLY A 178 -1.29 43.00 -48.03
C GLY A 178 -1.92 42.74 -49.40
N GLU A 179 -2.84 41.78 -49.52
CA GLU A 179 -3.61 41.55 -50.74
C GLU A 179 -4.51 42.74 -51.11
N ASN A 180 -5.11 43.40 -50.12
CA ASN A 180 -5.96 44.57 -50.34
C ASN A 180 -5.12 45.77 -50.82
N ASP A 181 -3.97 46.03 -50.20
CA ASP A 181 -3.07 47.08 -50.65
C ASP A 181 -2.48 46.79 -52.04
N ARG A 182 -2.14 45.53 -52.36
CA ARG A 182 -1.74 45.13 -53.71
C ARG A 182 -2.81 45.51 -54.75
N LYS A 183 -4.09 45.22 -54.49
CA LYS A 183 -5.21 45.58 -55.38
C LYS A 183 -5.38 47.10 -55.52
N ARG A 184 -5.15 47.86 -54.44
CA ARG A 184 -5.19 49.34 -54.46
C ARG A 184 -4.09 49.91 -55.35
N TYR A 185 -2.84 49.48 -55.16
CA TYR A 185 -1.71 49.92 -55.99
C TYR A 185 -1.86 49.50 -57.45
N GLU A 186 -2.37 48.29 -57.72
CA GLU A 186 -2.66 47.82 -59.08
C GLU A 186 -3.70 48.72 -59.79
N THR A 187 -4.73 49.17 -59.05
CA THR A 187 -5.73 50.13 -59.54
C THR A 187 -5.09 51.50 -59.83
N GLU A 188 -4.26 52.01 -58.92
CA GLU A 188 -3.57 53.31 -59.06
C GLU A 188 -2.59 53.31 -60.25
N ILE A 189 -1.80 52.25 -60.42
CA ILE A 189 -0.90 52.06 -61.56
C ILE A 189 -1.67 52.11 -62.88
N ASN A 190 -2.85 51.48 -62.96
CA ASN A 190 -3.67 51.50 -64.17
C ASN A 190 -4.26 52.90 -64.45
N GLN A 191 -4.67 53.65 -63.43
CA GLN A 191 -5.08 55.05 -63.59
C GLN A 191 -3.94 55.94 -64.08
N LEU A 192 -2.73 55.79 -63.52
CA LEU A 192 -1.53 56.53 -63.94
C LEU A 192 -1.12 56.19 -65.38
N LYS A 193 -1.20 54.92 -65.79
CA LYS A 193 -0.95 54.50 -67.18
C LYS A 193 -1.92 55.17 -68.15
N SER A 194 -3.23 55.17 -67.86
CA SER A 194 -4.22 55.84 -68.71
C SER A 194 -3.97 57.35 -68.80
N SER A 195 -3.70 58.02 -67.67
CA SER A 195 -3.37 59.45 -67.63
C SER A 195 -2.11 59.79 -68.45
N ASN A 196 -1.08 58.94 -68.41
CA ASN A 196 0.15 59.13 -69.18
C ASN A 196 -0.10 58.95 -70.70
N THR A 197 -0.91 57.97 -71.10
CA THR A 197 -1.36 57.81 -72.50
C THR A 197 -2.12 59.05 -72.99
N ASP A 198 -3.05 59.57 -72.19
CA ASP A 198 -3.78 60.81 -72.49
C ASP A 198 -2.86 62.02 -72.66
N LEU A 199 -1.85 62.15 -71.80
CA LEU A 199 -0.86 63.24 -71.87
C LEU A 199 0.02 63.10 -73.12
N ARG A 200 0.46 61.89 -73.48
CA ARG A 200 1.20 61.63 -74.73
C ARG A 200 0.38 61.96 -75.97
N ASN A 201 -0.90 61.58 -75.99
CA ASN A 201 -1.81 61.92 -77.08
C ASN A 201 -1.98 63.45 -77.23
N LYS A 202 -2.17 64.16 -76.11
CA LYS A 202 -2.23 65.64 -76.11
C LYS A 202 -0.92 66.28 -76.57
N LEU A 203 0.23 65.73 -76.17
CA LEU A 203 1.55 66.21 -76.62
C LEU A 203 1.73 66.03 -78.13
N ASN A 204 1.36 64.87 -78.69
CA ASN A 204 1.44 64.60 -80.13
C ASN A 204 0.54 65.57 -80.94
N VAL A 205 -0.68 65.83 -80.46
CA VAL A 205 -1.58 66.82 -81.07
C VAL A 205 -0.96 68.22 -81.05
N LEU A 206 -0.44 68.67 -79.90
CA LEU A 206 0.24 69.96 -79.77
C LEU A 206 1.47 70.07 -80.68
N GLN A 207 2.26 69.00 -80.81
CA GLN A 207 3.42 68.96 -81.71
C GLN A 207 3.00 69.05 -83.18
N THR A 208 1.90 68.39 -83.56
CA THR A 208 1.32 68.48 -84.91
C THR A 208 0.83 69.89 -85.21
N THR A 209 0.08 70.50 -84.28
CA THR A 209 -0.37 71.90 -84.40
C THR A 209 0.80 72.88 -84.46
N ASN A 210 1.86 72.66 -83.67
CA ASN A 210 3.05 73.50 -83.70
C ASN A 210 3.78 73.42 -85.06
N ASN A 211 3.89 72.22 -85.64
CA ASN A 211 4.46 72.04 -86.98
C ASN A 211 3.60 72.70 -88.07
N GLN A 212 2.27 72.63 -87.95
CA GLN A 212 1.34 73.33 -88.85
C GLN A 212 1.48 74.86 -88.75
N LEU A 213 1.51 75.41 -87.54
CA LEU A 213 1.72 76.84 -87.31
C LEU A 213 3.09 77.30 -87.82
N GLN A 214 4.15 76.51 -87.66
CA GLN A 214 5.47 76.82 -88.20
C GLN A 214 5.44 76.89 -89.74
N ALA A 215 4.77 75.95 -90.40
CA ALA A 215 4.58 75.98 -91.84
C ALA A 215 3.75 77.18 -92.32
N GLU A 216 2.67 77.53 -91.60
CA GLU A 216 1.87 78.74 -91.87
C GLU A 216 2.71 80.03 -91.70
N ILE A 217 3.55 80.10 -90.67
CA ILE A 217 4.48 81.23 -90.45
C ILE A 217 5.48 81.35 -91.61
N ASP A 218 6.03 80.24 -92.10
CA ASP A 218 7.01 80.28 -93.19
C ASP A 218 6.33 80.57 -94.55
N GLU A 219 5.08 80.15 -94.75
CA GLU A 219 4.26 80.55 -95.91
C GLU A 219 3.89 82.05 -95.85
N LEU A 220 3.49 82.56 -94.69
CA LEU A 220 3.19 83.99 -94.48
C LEU A 220 4.45 84.85 -94.66
N ARG A 221 5.62 84.40 -94.21
CA ARG A 221 6.91 85.06 -94.49
C ARG A 221 7.22 85.13 -95.99
N SER A 222 6.84 84.10 -96.75
CA SER A 222 7.00 84.08 -98.21
C SER A 222 6.06 85.09 -98.90
N LYS A 223 4.79 85.18 -98.46
CA LYS A 223 3.78 86.11 -99.01
C LYS A 223 4.05 87.57 -98.64
N ALA A 224 4.49 87.82 -97.40
CA ALA A 224 4.85 89.15 -96.88
C ALA A 224 6.02 89.83 -97.63
N SER A 225 6.67 89.11 -98.56
CA SER A 225 7.60 89.67 -99.54
C SER A 225 7.01 90.76 -100.43
N LYS A 226 5.66 90.87 -100.58
CA LYS A 226 5.05 91.89 -101.47
C LYS A 226 3.83 92.71 -101.02
N ASP A 227 3.02 92.38 -99.98
CA ASP A 227 1.82 93.23 -99.68
C ASP A 227 1.18 93.20 -98.24
N ASP A 228 1.72 92.48 -97.24
CA ASP A 228 0.89 91.96 -96.12
C ASP A 228 0.86 92.72 -94.75
N SER A 229 1.37 93.95 -94.63
CA SER A 229 1.57 94.59 -93.30
C SER A 229 0.33 94.70 -92.41
N ALA A 230 -0.85 95.06 -92.96
CA ALA A 230 -2.03 95.36 -92.17
C ALA A 230 -2.85 94.12 -91.72
N LYS A 231 -2.94 93.09 -92.57
CA LYS A 231 -3.71 91.86 -92.25
C LYS A 231 -3.00 91.00 -91.21
N ILE A 232 -1.67 90.93 -91.28
CA ILE A 232 -0.84 90.22 -90.29
C ILE A 232 -1.04 90.81 -88.89
N ALA A 233 -1.07 92.14 -88.76
CA ALA A 233 -1.31 92.80 -87.47
C ALA A 233 -2.65 92.39 -86.83
N GLN A 234 -3.74 92.35 -87.61
CA GLN A 234 -5.06 92.00 -87.11
C GLN A 234 -5.19 90.50 -86.75
N GLN A 235 -4.56 89.62 -87.52
CA GLN A 235 -4.53 88.17 -87.24
C GLN A 235 -3.69 87.85 -85.99
N LEU A 236 -2.54 88.50 -85.82
CA LEU A 236 -1.71 88.41 -84.61
C LEU A 236 -2.45 88.93 -83.36
N GLU A 237 -3.22 90.01 -83.47
CA GLU A 237 -4.00 90.54 -82.35
C GLU A 237 -5.08 89.53 -81.89
N LEU A 238 -5.77 88.88 -82.84
CA LEU A 238 -6.76 87.85 -82.54
C LEU A 238 -6.12 86.59 -81.93
N GLN A 239 -4.99 86.13 -82.48
CA GLN A 239 -4.22 85.02 -81.90
C GLN A 239 -3.75 85.34 -80.47
N ASN A 240 -3.21 86.54 -80.23
CA ASN A 240 -2.79 86.97 -78.90
C ASN A 240 -3.97 87.03 -77.90
N LYS A 241 -5.14 87.53 -78.31
CA LYS A 241 -6.37 87.48 -77.49
C LYS A 241 -6.78 86.04 -77.14
N ASN A 242 -6.63 85.10 -78.08
CA ASN A 242 -6.91 83.69 -77.84
C ASN A 242 -5.87 83.03 -76.92
N TYR A 243 -4.58 83.32 -77.08
CA TYR A 243 -3.54 82.82 -76.16
C TYR A 243 -3.70 83.38 -74.74
N ILE A 244 -4.03 84.67 -74.59
CA ILE A 244 -4.28 85.30 -73.28
C ILE A 244 -5.50 84.66 -72.59
N SER A 245 -6.59 84.40 -73.33
CA SER A 245 -7.77 83.75 -72.74
C SER A 245 -7.53 82.29 -72.37
N ALA A 246 -6.80 81.54 -73.20
CA ALA A 246 -6.36 80.17 -72.89
C ALA A 246 -5.44 80.13 -71.65
N PHE A 247 -4.45 81.01 -71.59
CA PHE A 247 -3.54 81.11 -70.44
C PHE A 247 -4.28 81.48 -69.15
N LYS A 248 -5.23 82.43 -69.21
CA LYS A 248 -6.09 82.80 -68.07
C LYS A 248 -6.95 81.62 -67.59
N SER A 249 -7.43 80.79 -68.51
CA SER A 249 -8.15 79.55 -68.20
C SER A 249 -7.25 78.52 -67.49
N VAL A 250 -6.04 78.28 -68.01
CA VAL A 250 -5.05 77.37 -67.39
C VAL A 250 -4.63 77.88 -66.00
N TYR A 251 -4.31 79.17 -65.85
CA TYR A 251 -3.98 79.78 -64.57
C TYR A 251 -5.10 79.59 -63.53
N ASN A 252 -6.36 79.82 -63.91
CA ASN A 252 -7.50 79.61 -63.03
C ASN A 252 -7.68 78.13 -62.65
N ARG A 253 -7.47 77.18 -63.59
CA ARG A 253 -7.50 75.74 -63.30
C ARG A 253 -6.40 75.34 -62.31
N THR A 254 -5.17 75.80 -62.52
CA THR A 254 -4.03 75.53 -61.61
C THR A 254 -4.25 76.14 -60.23
N LYS A 255 -4.81 77.35 -60.15
CA LYS A 255 -5.21 77.99 -58.89
C LYS A 255 -6.26 77.16 -58.14
N ASN A 256 -7.30 76.71 -58.84
CA ASN A 256 -8.36 75.87 -58.26
C ASN A 256 -7.81 74.50 -57.81
N PHE A 257 -6.95 73.86 -58.61
CA PHE A 257 -6.28 72.62 -58.23
C PHE A 257 -5.43 72.79 -56.96
N LYS A 258 -4.63 73.87 -56.87
CA LYS A 258 -3.84 74.18 -55.67
C LYS A 258 -4.73 74.36 -54.43
N GLN A 259 -5.91 74.96 -54.58
CA GLN A 259 -6.89 75.09 -53.49
C GLN A 259 -7.51 73.73 -53.10
N GLN A 260 -7.92 72.92 -54.08
CA GLN A 260 -8.44 71.57 -53.83
C GLN A 260 -7.40 70.67 -53.15
N PHE A 261 -6.15 70.70 -53.60
CA PHE A 261 -5.04 69.96 -52.99
C PHE A 261 -4.77 70.40 -51.55
N LYS A 262 -4.84 71.72 -51.26
CA LYS A 262 -4.75 72.21 -49.88
C LYS A 262 -5.88 71.66 -49.00
N SER A 263 -7.13 71.68 -49.49
CA SER A 263 -8.27 71.11 -48.76
C SER A 263 -8.15 69.59 -48.58
N PHE A 264 -7.60 68.88 -49.57
CA PHE A 264 -7.31 67.44 -49.47
C PHE A 264 -6.31 67.15 -48.36
N ASN A 265 -5.14 67.82 -48.35
CA ASN A 265 -4.14 67.64 -47.29
C ASN A 265 -4.74 67.91 -45.91
N THR A 266 -5.46 69.02 -45.73
CA THR A 266 -6.14 69.32 -44.45
C THR A 266 -7.13 68.22 -44.03
N SER A 267 -7.83 67.60 -44.98
CA SER A 267 -8.74 66.47 -44.72
C SER A 267 -7.99 65.20 -44.32
N VAL A 268 -6.86 64.90 -44.97
CA VAL A 268 -5.96 63.79 -44.61
C VAL A 268 -5.38 63.99 -43.20
N ASP A 269 -4.81 65.17 -42.92
CA ASP A 269 -4.22 65.52 -41.62
C ASP A 269 -5.26 65.41 -40.49
N THR A 270 -6.49 65.89 -40.74
CA THR A 270 -7.60 65.79 -39.78
C THR A 270 -7.98 64.33 -39.52
N LYS A 271 -8.13 63.52 -40.57
CA LYS A 271 -8.43 62.08 -40.42
C LYS A 271 -7.32 61.34 -39.69
N PHE A 272 -6.07 61.55 -40.08
CA PHE A 272 -4.91 60.92 -39.44
C PHE A 272 -4.82 61.26 -37.95
N SER A 273 -5.00 62.55 -37.60
CA SER A 273 -5.06 63.02 -36.22
C SER A 273 -6.20 62.34 -35.43
N SER A 274 -7.39 62.22 -36.02
CA SER A 274 -8.53 61.55 -35.37
C SER A 274 -8.31 60.05 -35.13
N VAL A 275 -7.59 59.37 -36.02
CA VAL A 275 -7.23 57.95 -35.88
C VAL A 275 -6.19 57.78 -34.76
N LEU A 276 -5.13 58.59 -34.76
CA LEU A 276 -4.11 58.57 -33.70
C LEU A 276 -4.72 58.88 -32.33
N GLN A 277 -5.59 59.89 -32.24
CA GLN A 277 -6.30 60.22 -30.99
C GLN A 277 -7.17 59.05 -30.51
N SER A 278 -7.91 58.40 -31.42
CA SER A 278 -8.74 57.24 -31.09
C SER A 278 -7.92 56.03 -30.62
N GLN A 279 -6.77 55.77 -31.26
CA GLN A 279 -5.84 54.72 -30.84
C GLN A 279 -5.22 55.03 -29.47
N ASN A 280 -4.75 56.25 -29.23
CA ASN A 280 -4.19 56.68 -27.94
C ASN A 280 -5.21 56.57 -26.80
N ASN A 281 -6.48 56.91 -27.05
CA ASN A 281 -7.56 56.70 -26.08
C ASN A 281 -7.75 55.20 -25.75
N LEU A 282 -7.74 54.32 -26.75
CA LEU A 282 -7.87 52.87 -26.55
C LEU A 282 -6.66 52.28 -25.81
N ILE A 283 -5.45 52.72 -26.14
CA ILE A 283 -4.21 52.33 -25.45
C ILE A 283 -4.27 52.76 -23.98
N SER A 284 -4.67 54.01 -23.70
CA SER A 284 -4.81 54.53 -22.34
C SER A 284 -5.83 53.71 -21.52
N GLN A 285 -6.98 53.37 -22.09
CA GLN A 285 -7.97 52.50 -21.43
C GLN A 285 -7.44 51.09 -21.16
N ARG A 286 -6.62 50.53 -22.05
CA ARG A 286 -5.96 49.22 -21.83
C ARG A 286 -4.93 49.30 -20.71
N ILE A 287 -4.12 50.36 -20.66
CA ILE A 287 -3.14 50.61 -19.59
C ILE A 287 -3.83 50.69 -18.22
N GLU A 288 -4.93 51.43 -18.09
CA GLU A 288 -5.65 51.52 -16.81
C GLU A 288 -6.28 50.18 -16.39
N LYS A 289 -6.80 49.39 -17.32
CA LYS A 289 -7.26 48.01 -17.03
C LYS A 289 -6.12 47.12 -16.54
N LEU A 290 -4.95 47.18 -17.21
CA LEU A 290 -3.78 46.40 -16.80
C LEU A 290 -3.27 46.82 -15.41
N LYS A 291 -3.15 48.11 -15.12
CA LYS A 291 -2.83 48.62 -13.77
C LYS A 291 -3.77 48.08 -12.71
N LYS A 292 -5.08 48.06 -12.98
CA LYS A 292 -6.07 47.48 -12.07
C LYS A 292 -5.79 45.99 -11.83
N TYR A 293 -5.64 45.19 -12.89
CA TYR A 293 -5.35 43.77 -12.75
C TYR A 293 -4.03 43.49 -12.00
N THR A 294 -2.98 44.28 -12.23
CA THR A 294 -1.72 44.18 -11.46
C THR A 294 -1.94 44.45 -9.97
N ASN A 295 -2.76 45.44 -9.62
CA ASN A 295 -3.10 45.73 -8.22
C ASN A 295 -3.97 44.63 -7.58
N ASP A 296 -4.96 44.11 -8.33
CA ASP A 296 -5.82 43.01 -7.88
C ASP A 296 -4.98 41.74 -7.60
N ILE A 297 -4.04 41.40 -8.49
CA ILE A 297 -3.09 40.28 -8.31
C ILE A 297 -2.15 40.54 -7.12
N LYS A 298 -1.61 41.76 -6.98
CA LYS A 298 -0.73 42.10 -5.85
C LYS A 298 -1.46 41.94 -4.51
N SER A 299 -2.72 42.36 -4.43
CA SER A 299 -3.57 42.18 -3.24
C SER A 299 -3.87 40.71 -2.96
N LEU A 300 -4.19 39.91 -3.99
CA LEU A 300 -4.44 38.48 -3.84
C LEU A 300 -3.19 37.73 -3.34
N ASN A 301 -2.02 38.05 -3.90
CA ASN A 301 -0.75 37.46 -3.49
C ASN A 301 -0.40 37.85 -2.05
N ALA A 302 -0.59 39.12 -1.67
CA ALA A 302 -0.41 39.57 -0.29
C ALA A 302 -1.30 38.75 0.66
N ASN A 303 -2.62 38.74 0.45
CA ASN A 303 -3.56 37.98 1.28
C ASN A 303 -3.23 36.49 1.39
N THR A 304 -2.70 35.89 0.31
CA THR A 304 -2.28 34.48 0.29
C THR A 304 -1.02 34.27 1.12
N ILE A 305 0.00 35.11 0.96
CA ILE A 305 1.23 35.06 1.75
C ILE A 305 0.94 35.31 3.23
N THR A 306 0.12 36.31 3.59
CA THR A 306 -0.31 36.55 4.97
C THR A 306 -0.92 35.30 5.59
N ARG A 307 -1.83 34.62 4.87
CA ARG A 307 -2.47 33.39 5.34
C ARG A 307 -1.47 32.25 5.53
N LEU A 308 -0.60 32.00 4.56
CA LEU A 308 0.41 30.93 4.65
C LEU A 308 1.37 31.17 5.82
N VAL A 309 1.91 32.38 5.91
CA VAL A 309 2.84 32.80 6.98
C VAL A 309 2.18 32.70 8.36
N THR A 310 0.92 33.11 8.50
CA THR A 310 0.15 32.97 9.75
C THR A 310 -0.10 31.50 10.12
N LEU A 311 -0.41 30.65 9.14
CA LEU A 311 -0.61 29.21 9.37
C LEU A 311 0.70 28.53 9.82
N ILE A 312 1.81 28.84 9.17
CA ILE A 312 3.14 28.31 9.51
C ILE A 312 3.56 28.78 10.91
N ALA A 313 3.39 30.07 11.23
CA ALA A 313 3.68 30.62 12.55
C ALA A 313 2.85 29.94 13.66
N ASN A 314 1.55 29.77 13.44
CA ASN A 314 0.67 29.07 14.37
C ASN A 314 1.06 27.59 14.57
N ALA A 315 1.45 26.88 13.50
CA ALA A 315 1.91 25.50 13.58
C ALA A 315 3.22 25.37 14.37
N ALA A 316 4.16 26.30 14.16
CA ALA A 316 5.43 26.38 14.89
C ALA A 316 5.30 26.96 16.32
N LYS A 317 4.11 27.47 16.70
CA LYS A 317 3.85 28.21 17.94
C LYS A 317 4.75 29.44 18.12
N LEU A 318 5.07 30.12 17.02
CA LEU A 318 5.78 31.41 17.04
C LEU A 318 4.86 32.50 17.59
N ASP A 319 5.46 33.49 18.26
CA ASP A 319 4.77 34.71 18.67
C ASP A 319 4.47 35.58 17.43
N GLN A 320 3.33 36.27 17.42
CA GLN A 320 2.92 37.11 16.29
C GLN A 320 3.88 38.28 16.04
N GLU A 321 4.57 38.76 17.08
CA GLU A 321 5.60 39.80 16.92
C GLU A 321 6.83 39.30 16.15
N SER A 322 7.08 37.98 16.13
CA SER A 322 8.18 37.35 15.38
C SER A 322 7.84 37.05 13.91
N VAL A 323 6.62 37.37 13.48
CA VAL A 323 6.13 37.06 12.13
C VAL A 323 6.36 38.26 11.19
N PRO A 324 7.17 38.12 10.11
CA PRO A 324 7.44 39.24 9.22
C PRO A 324 6.18 39.73 8.49
N LYS A 325 6.09 41.05 8.30
CA LYS A 325 4.99 41.67 7.57
C LYS A 325 4.97 41.22 6.11
N THR A 326 3.78 40.96 5.59
CA THR A 326 3.58 40.45 4.23
C THR A 326 4.19 41.35 3.14
N GLU A 327 4.05 42.67 3.26
CA GLU A 327 4.66 43.62 2.32
C GLU A 327 6.18 43.51 2.25
N TYR A 328 6.82 43.17 3.39
CA TYR A 328 8.27 42.98 3.47
C TYR A 328 8.67 41.68 2.76
N LEU A 329 8.00 40.56 3.07
CA LEU A 329 8.21 39.27 2.41
C LEU A 329 7.97 39.32 0.89
N MET A 330 7.01 40.13 0.42
CA MET A 330 6.76 40.33 -1.01
C MET A 330 7.83 41.17 -1.73
N THR A 331 8.73 41.82 -1.01
CA THR A 331 9.73 42.75 -1.58
C THR A 331 11.18 42.33 -1.28
N HIS A 332 11.39 41.46 -0.29
CA HIS A 332 12.70 41.01 0.19
C HIS A 332 12.67 39.47 0.31
N PRO A 333 13.02 38.72 -0.76
CA PRO A 333 13.01 37.26 -0.76
C PRO A 333 13.85 36.64 0.38
N GLU A 334 14.95 37.28 0.76
CA GLU A 334 15.81 36.92 1.87
C GLU A 334 15.06 36.82 3.22
N ALA A 335 14.01 37.61 3.42
CA ALA A 335 13.20 37.58 4.62
C ALA A 335 12.32 36.31 4.71
N ILE A 336 12.08 35.62 3.59
CA ILE A 336 11.42 34.30 3.58
C ILE A 336 12.37 33.26 4.16
N THR A 337 13.64 33.25 3.73
CA THR A 337 14.67 32.33 4.25
C THR A 337 14.98 32.58 5.73
N GLU A 338 14.98 33.84 6.18
CA GLU A 338 15.11 34.18 7.60
C GLU A 338 13.90 33.68 8.41
N PHE A 339 12.67 33.88 7.91
CA PHE A 339 11.47 33.34 8.55
C PHE A 339 11.47 31.81 8.62
N GLU A 340 11.88 31.13 7.54
CA GLU A 340 12.03 29.68 7.50
C GLU A 340 13.00 29.18 8.57
N SER A 341 14.16 29.82 8.72
CA SER A 341 15.16 29.47 9.75
C SER A 341 14.61 29.64 11.17
N HIS A 342 13.83 30.70 11.43
CA HIS A 342 13.13 30.89 12.71
C HIS A 342 12.07 29.82 12.97
N VAL A 343 11.29 29.44 11.95
CA VAL A 343 10.28 28.37 12.01
C VAL A 343 10.93 27.02 12.32
N GLN A 344 11.99 26.64 11.60
CA GLN A 344 12.74 25.41 11.83
C GLN A 344 13.29 25.36 13.27
N THR A 345 13.91 26.46 13.72
CA THR A 345 14.44 26.58 15.09
C THR A 345 13.35 26.40 16.15
N ALA A 346 12.18 27.03 15.98
CA ALA A 346 11.05 26.91 16.89
C ALA A 346 10.44 25.49 16.91
N LEU A 347 10.39 24.81 15.77
CA LEU A 347 9.97 23.40 15.68
C LEU A 347 10.95 22.50 16.44
N SER A 348 12.26 22.63 16.23
CA SER A 348 13.27 21.85 16.97
C SER A 348 13.23 22.11 18.48
N ILE A 349 12.95 23.34 18.94
CA ILE A 349 12.77 23.63 20.37
C ILE A 349 11.52 22.92 20.92
N ASN A 350 10.39 22.96 20.20
CA ASN A 350 9.17 22.28 20.60
C ASN A 350 9.33 20.75 20.63
N GLU A 351 10.01 20.16 19.66
CA GLU A 351 10.33 18.74 19.58
C GLU A 351 11.17 18.29 20.78
N ASN A 352 12.27 19.01 21.08
CA ASN A 352 13.10 18.74 22.26
C ASN A 352 12.32 18.86 23.57
N LYS A 353 11.37 19.80 23.66
CA LYS A 353 10.48 19.94 24.82
C LYS A 353 9.54 18.74 24.95
N ILE A 354 8.88 18.32 23.88
CA ILE A 354 8.00 17.14 23.86
C ILE A 354 8.80 15.88 24.24
N GLN A 355 9.99 15.69 23.69
CA GLN A 355 10.83 14.53 23.99
C GLN A 355 11.34 14.54 25.45
N THR A 356 11.54 15.73 26.02
CA THR A 356 11.82 15.91 27.45
C THR A 356 10.61 15.54 28.31
N GLU A 357 9.40 15.97 27.94
CA GLU A 357 8.16 15.63 28.65
C GLU A 357 7.87 14.12 28.58
N ILE A 358 8.02 13.49 27.41
CA ILE A 358 7.94 12.03 27.22
C ILE A 358 8.95 11.32 28.13
N SER A 359 10.22 11.76 28.12
CA SER A 359 11.26 11.20 28.99
C SER A 359 10.93 11.33 30.49
N GLN A 360 10.28 12.43 30.90
CA GLN A 360 9.82 12.62 32.28
C GLN A 360 8.65 11.69 32.62
N LEU A 361 7.67 11.57 31.73
CA LEU A 361 6.52 10.67 31.90
C LEU A 361 6.95 9.20 31.96
N GLN A 362 7.87 8.76 31.10
CA GLN A 362 8.48 7.43 31.16
C GLN A 362 9.19 7.18 32.51
N ARG A 363 9.93 8.17 33.03
CA ARG A 363 10.57 8.09 34.37
C ARG A 363 9.53 8.03 35.50
N GLN A 364 8.41 8.75 35.39
CA GLN A 364 7.32 8.68 36.36
C GLN A 364 6.62 7.31 36.32
N LEU A 365 6.31 6.81 35.14
CA LEU A 365 5.70 5.48 34.92
C LEU A 365 6.59 4.36 35.47
N LYS A 366 7.91 4.42 35.25
CA LYS A 366 8.87 3.47 35.82
C LYS A 366 8.94 3.54 37.35
N LYS A 367 8.75 4.73 37.94
CA LYS A 367 8.66 4.91 39.40
C LYS A 367 7.35 4.39 40.00
N SER A 368 6.23 4.46 39.28
CA SER A 368 4.97 3.87 39.74
C SER A 368 4.94 2.34 39.61
N LEU A 369 5.56 1.77 38.57
CA LEU A 369 5.76 0.31 38.44
C LEU A 369 6.61 -0.28 39.57
N ASN A 370 7.65 0.44 40.02
CA ASN A 370 8.58 -0.03 41.05
C ASN A 370 8.06 0.11 42.50
N ARG A 371 6.76 0.37 42.72
CA ARG A 371 6.15 0.20 44.05
C ARG A 371 5.88 -1.29 44.31
N PRO A 372 6.31 -1.86 45.44
CA PRO A 372 6.09 -3.27 45.75
C PRO A 372 4.64 -3.52 46.19
N SER A 373 3.70 -3.50 45.25
CA SER A 373 2.42 -4.20 45.37
C SER A 373 2.56 -5.60 44.78
N VAL A 374 1.82 -6.55 45.33
CA VAL A 374 1.74 -7.93 44.81
C VAL A 374 0.92 -7.90 43.52
N ILE A 375 1.58 -7.64 42.40
CA ILE A 375 0.96 -7.57 41.07
C ILE A 375 0.88 -9.00 40.50
N SER A 376 -0.35 -9.46 40.23
CA SER A 376 -0.61 -10.76 39.59
C SER A 376 0.16 -10.88 38.26
N PRO A 377 0.63 -12.08 37.86
CA PRO A 377 1.27 -12.32 36.55
C PRO A 377 0.46 -11.79 35.37
N GLU A 378 -0.88 -11.81 35.44
CA GLU A 378 -1.75 -11.26 34.38
C GLU A 378 -1.64 -9.75 34.24
N VAL A 379 -1.50 -9.02 35.36
CA VAL A 379 -1.34 -7.56 35.35
C VAL A 379 0.07 -7.18 34.91
N ALA A 380 1.08 -7.97 35.23
CA ALA A 380 2.43 -7.80 34.66
C ALA A 380 2.44 -7.97 33.13
N ASN A 381 1.75 -9.00 32.62
CA ASN A 381 1.62 -9.25 31.18
C ASN A 381 0.81 -8.13 30.47
N LEU A 382 -0.26 -7.63 31.11
CA LEU A 382 -1.02 -6.49 30.60
C LEU A 382 -0.17 -5.21 30.52
N VAL A 383 0.67 -4.95 31.52
CA VAL A 383 1.60 -3.80 31.53
C VAL A 383 2.68 -3.94 30.45
N GLN A 384 3.19 -5.16 30.22
CA GLN A 384 4.11 -5.47 29.11
C GLN A 384 3.46 -5.14 27.75
N GLN A 385 2.24 -5.65 27.52
CA GLN A 385 1.48 -5.36 26.28
C GLN A 385 1.20 -3.86 26.11
N MET A 386 0.89 -3.13 27.18
CA MET A 386 0.71 -1.68 27.12
C MET A 386 2.02 -0.96 26.76
N GLN A 387 3.17 -1.41 27.25
CA GLN A 387 4.48 -0.85 26.88
C GLN A 387 4.79 -1.08 25.39
N GLU A 388 4.59 -2.29 24.86
CA GLU A 388 4.76 -2.58 23.43
C GLU A 388 3.83 -1.71 22.56
N ARG A 389 2.56 -1.54 22.97
CA ARG A 389 1.60 -0.71 22.25
C ARG A 389 1.96 0.77 22.27
N VAL A 390 2.51 1.27 23.38
CA VAL A 390 3.01 2.65 23.47
C VAL A 390 4.23 2.85 22.57
N GLN A 391 5.17 1.90 22.55
CA GLN A 391 6.33 1.97 21.66
C GLN A 391 5.90 1.99 20.18
N GLN A 392 5.00 1.08 19.77
CA GLN A 392 4.46 1.06 18.40
C GLN A 392 3.75 2.37 18.02
N MET A 393 3.08 3.05 18.95
CA MET A 393 2.51 4.37 18.70
C MET A 393 3.58 5.46 18.57
N THR A 394 4.65 5.41 19.36
CA THR A 394 5.79 6.35 19.26
C THR A 394 6.49 6.20 17.90
N ASP A 395 6.90 4.99 17.53
CA ASP A 395 7.59 4.70 16.26
C ASP A 395 6.75 5.13 15.05
N ARG A 396 5.42 4.95 15.15
CA ARG A 396 4.47 5.37 14.12
C ARG A 396 4.36 6.90 14.01
N VAL A 397 4.31 7.62 15.12
CA VAL A 397 4.25 9.10 15.12
C VAL A 397 5.54 9.70 14.56
N GLU A 398 6.71 9.15 14.91
CA GLU A 398 8.00 9.57 14.32
C GLU A 398 8.03 9.36 12.79
N SER A 399 7.54 8.20 12.33
CA SER A 399 7.40 7.89 10.89
C SER A 399 6.43 8.85 10.17
N GLU A 400 5.25 9.13 10.75
CA GLU A 400 4.29 10.07 10.19
C GLU A 400 4.83 11.52 10.16
N HIS A 401 5.62 11.94 11.16
CA HIS A 401 6.35 13.22 11.16
C HIS A 401 7.41 13.30 10.06
N HIS A 402 8.27 12.29 9.91
CA HIS A 402 9.26 12.27 8.81
C HIS A 402 8.60 12.28 7.42
N ALA A 403 7.50 11.55 7.24
CA ALA A 403 6.74 11.60 5.99
C ALA A 403 6.16 13.00 5.71
N PHE A 404 5.72 13.72 6.75
CA PHE A 404 5.23 15.09 6.63
C PHE A 404 6.33 16.10 6.27
N ILE A 405 7.51 16.01 6.90
CA ILE A 405 8.67 16.85 6.58
C ILE A 405 9.09 16.64 5.12
N ASN A 406 9.27 15.39 4.69
CA ASN A 406 9.64 15.06 3.30
C ASN A 406 8.59 15.56 2.28
N ALA A 407 7.30 15.55 2.65
CA ALA A 407 6.23 16.08 1.79
C ALA A 407 6.35 17.61 1.61
N ILE A 408 6.66 18.35 2.68
CA ILE A 408 6.92 19.80 2.62
C ILE A 408 8.14 20.08 1.75
N GLU A 409 9.26 19.41 1.98
CA GLU A 409 10.49 19.56 1.19
C GLU A 409 10.28 19.26 -0.31
N SER A 410 9.36 18.36 -0.66
CA SER A 410 9.03 18.05 -2.07
C SER A 410 8.10 19.06 -2.76
N THR A 411 7.53 20.02 -2.02
CA THR A 411 6.52 20.98 -2.50
C THR A 411 7.08 22.40 -2.65
N ILE A 412 8.26 22.66 -2.09
CA ILE A 412 9.05 23.91 -2.21
C ILE A 412 9.99 23.80 -3.41
#